data_AF-X1NAZ7-F1
#
_entry.id   AF-X1NAZ7-F1
#
_cell.length_a   1.000
_cell.length_b   1.000
_cell.length_c   1.000
_cell.angle_alpha   90.00
_cell.angle_beta   90.00
_cell.angle_gamma   90.00
#
_symmetry.space_group_name_H-M   'P 1'
#
loop_
_entity.id
_entity.type
_entity.pdbx_description
1 polymer ?
#
loop_
_entity_poly.entity_id
_entity_poly.type
_entity_poly.pdbx_seq_one_letter_code
_entity_poly.pdbx_strand_id
1 'polypeptide(L)'
;PAIKKGPKNPRISPKIIKQIISLRKKNHSIFDIHQILGIKEDTSVSPATIQRILTNAGFGKLLRRTNIERGVNQKNVLISDRAKNLDFRKLEPFKIDCPIAGVFFFIPYIIESGVIDMVKECALPESNDIGSAQAALSMLFFKLIGGERLSHIQSYDQEPALGFFAGLNVLPKSTYMTTYSCRTSDVILQELQQKVVSTFRKKYPAFYQSQFINLDFHSIPHYGDESQMEKVWCGARGKTLKGANTLLAQDGTNNVILYT
;
A
#
# COMPACT_ATOMS: atom_id res chain seq x y z
N PRO A 1 42.31 51.85 -19.71
CA PRO A 1 42.21 50.77 -20.73
C PRO A 1 40.75 50.27 -20.88
N ALA A 2 40.18 50.41 -22.08
CA ALA A 2 38.83 49.90 -22.36
C ALA A 2 38.84 48.36 -22.34
N ILE A 3 38.10 47.76 -21.41
CA ILE A 3 37.99 46.30 -21.26
C ILE A 3 37.25 45.76 -22.50
N LYS A 4 37.96 45.06 -23.40
CA LYS A 4 37.35 44.34 -24.53
C LYS A 4 36.42 43.26 -23.98
N LYS A 5 35.10 43.48 -24.06
CA LYS A 5 34.10 42.46 -23.71
C LYS A 5 34.20 41.30 -24.70
N GLY A 6 34.31 40.08 -24.19
CA GLY A 6 34.36 38.86 -24.98
C GLY A 6 33.10 38.66 -25.86
N PRO A 7 33.18 37.77 -26.87
CA PRO A 7 32.11 37.57 -27.85
C PRO A 7 30.79 37.19 -27.17
N LYS A 8 29.73 37.97 -27.43
CA LYS A 8 28.40 37.78 -26.81
C LYS A 8 27.58 36.66 -27.44
N ASN A 9 27.94 36.20 -28.63
CA ASN A 9 27.16 35.21 -29.37
C ASN A 9 27.60 33.79 -29.03
N PRO A 10 26.66 32.86 -28.73
CA PRO A 10 26.99 31.46 -28.50
C PRO A 10 27.63 30.84 -29.75
N ARG A 11 28.75 30.12 -29.58
CA ARG A 11 29.35 29.25 -30.61
C ARG A 11 28.51 27.97 -30.77
N ILE A 12 27.25 28.12 -31.16
CA ILE A 12 26.31 27.00 -31.34
C ILE A 12 25.73 27.08 -32.73
N SER A 13 25.59 25.92 -33.37
CA SER A 13 25.09 25.85 -34.74
C SER A 13 23.69 26.47 -34.84
N PRO A 14 23.38 27.20 -35.92
CA PRO A 14 22.04 27.78 -36.13
C PRO A 14 20.92 26.73 -36.12
N LYS A 15 21.24 25.48 -36.47
CA LYS A 15 20.33 24.33 -36.45
C LYS A 15 19.87 24.00 -35.03
N ILE A 16 20.81 23.92 -34.08
CA ILE A 16 20.51 23.64 -32.67
C ILE A 16 19.67 24.76 -32.05
N ILE A 17 19.97 26.02 -32.39
CA ILE A 17 19.19 27.18 -31.91
C ILE A 17 17.72 27.06 -32.38
N LYS A 18 17.48 26.75 -33.65
CA LYS A 18 16.12 26.54 -34.18
C LYS A 18 15.40 25.38 -33.49
N GLN A 19 16.10 24.29 -33.20
CA GLN A 19 15.52 23.14 -32.49
C GLN A 19 15.16 23.48 -31.04
N ILE A 20 16.04 24.15 -30.30
CA ILE A 20 15.76 24.62 -28.93
C ILE A 20 14.50 25.50 -28.91
N ILE A 21 14.37 26.41 -29.88
CA ILE A 21 13.19 27.28 -30.01
C ILE A 21 11.94 26.46 -30.36
N SER A 22 12.04 25.47 -31.25
CA SER A 22 10.92 24.58 -31.61
C SER A 22 10.43 23.76 -30.41
N LEU A 23 11.35 23.18 -29.64
CA LEU A 23 11.02 22.44 -28.41
C LEU A 23 10.41 23.36 -27.35
N ARG A 24 10.89 24.61 -27.26
CA ARG A 24 10.31 25.60 -26.36
C ARG A 24 8.88 25.97 -26.75
N LYS A 25 8.57 26.10 -28.04
CA LYS A 25 7.20 26.32 -28.54
C LYS A 25 6.25 25.17 -28.20
N LYS A 26 6.78 23.97 -27.96
CA LYS A 26 6.04 22.79 -27.46
C LYS A 26 5.97 22.72 -25.92
N ASN A 27 6.28 23.81 -25.21
CA ASN A 27 6.27 23.91 -23.75
C ASN A 27 7.25 23.00 -23.00
N HIS A 28 8.35 22.58 -23.63
CA HIS A 28 9.41 21.85 -22.94
C HIS A 28 10.23 22.77 -22.00
N SER A 29 10.57 22.23 -20.82
CA SER A 29 11.44 22.90 -19.84
C SER A 29 12.88 22.95 -20.33
N ILE A 30 13.73 23.78 -19.70
CA ILE A 30 15.17 23.84 -20.02
C ILE A 30 15.83 22.47 -19.83
N PHE A 31 15.42 21.73 -18.80
CA PHE A 31 15.92 20.38 -18.50
C PHE A 31 15.35 19.32 -19.46
N ASP A 32 14.09 19.46 -19.88
CA ASP A 32 13.48 18.57 -20.88
C ASP A 32 14.23 18.72 -22.22
N ILE A 33 14.52 19.97 -22.62
CA ILE A 33 15.27 20.27 -23.85
C ILE A 33 16.68 19.69 -23.76
N HIS A 34 17.35 19.82 -22.61
CA HIS A 34 18.66 19.22 -22.37
C HIS A 34 18.64 17.69 -22.53
N GLN A 35 17.65 17.01 -21.94
CA GLN A 35 17.51 15.56 -22.06
C GLN A 35 17.19 15.12 -23.49
N ILE A 36 16.25 15.79 -24.16
CA ILE A 36 15.85 15.45 -25.53
C ILE A 36 17.02 15.61 -26.51
N LEU A 37 17.82 16.67 -26.35
CA LEU A 37 19.01 16.90 -27.18
C LEU A 37 20.12 15.89 -26.88
N GLY A 38 20.30 15.52 -25.60
CA GLY A 38 21.26 14.48 -25.20
C GLY A 38 20.92 13.09 -25.74
N ILE A 39 19.63 12.73 -25.77
CA ILE A 39 19.18 11.40 -26.25
C ILE A 39 19.19 11.30 -27.79
N LYS A 40 18.84 12.37 -28.50
CA LYS A 40 18.63 12.30 -29.96
C LYS A 40 19.85 12.59 -30.82
N GLU A 41 20.80 13.39 -30.36
CA GLU A 41 21.87 13.92 -31.23
C GLU A 41 23.27 13.87 -30.60
N ASP A 42 23.47 13.17 -29.47
CA ASP A 42 24.76 13.05 -28.75
C ASP A 42 25.46 14.41 -28.48
N THR A 43 24.66 15.48 -28.50
CA THR A 43 25.14 16.86 -28.46
C THR A 43 24.92 17.39 -27.05
N SER A 44 26.00 17.46 -26.27
CA SER A 44 25.97 17.96 -24.89
C SER A 44 25.89 19.49 -24.85
N VAL A 45 24.68 20.04 -24.89
CA VAL A 45 24.44 21.47 -24.69
C VAL A 45 24.06 21.71 -23.23
N SER A 46 24.85 22.50 -22.49
CA SER A 46 24.58 22.73 -21.07
C SER A 46 23.25 23.48 -20.82
N PRO A 47 22.56 23.23 -19.70
CA PRO A 47 21.29 23.89 -19.36
C PRO A 47 21.40 25.42 -19.32
N ALA A 48 22.55 25.94 -18.86
CA ALA A 48 22.84 27.38 -18.83
C ALA A 48 22.87 27.99 -20.25
N THR A 49 23.34 27.23 -21.23
CA THR A 49 23.40 27.70 -22.61
C THR A 49 22.04 27.70 -23.27
N ILE A 50 21.22 26.68 -23.01
CA ILE A 50 19.81 26.62 -23.42
C ILE A 50 19.05 27.82 -22.84
N GLN A 51 19.24 28.10 -21.55
CA GLN A 51 18.64 29.26 -20.89
C GLN A 51 19.02 30.57 -21.60
N ARG A 52 20.31 30.80 -21.87
CA ARG A 52 20.78 32.01 -22.57
C ARG A 52 20.18 32.15 -23.97
N ILE A 53 20.09 31.05 -24.73
CA ILE A 53 19.49 31.05 -26.07
C ILE A 53 18.00 31.43 -25.99
N LEU A 54 17.27 30.85 -25.04
CA LEU A 54 15.84 31.13 -24.86
C LEU A 54 15.58 32.56 -24.39
N THR A 55 16.41 33.08 -23.48
CA THR A 55 16.33 34.49 -23.05
C THR A 55 16.61 35.45 -24.19
N ASN A 56 17.63 35.18 -25.01
CA ASN A 56 17.93 36.00 -26.20
C ASN A 56 16.82 35.93 -27.26
N ALA A 57 16.09 34.82 -27.33
CA ALA A 57 14.96 34.63 -28.23
C ALA A 57 13.62 35.16 -27.67
N GLY A 58 13.63 35.82 -26.51
CA GLY A 58 12.43 36.46 -25.92
C GLY A 58 11.51 35.52 -25.13
N PHE A 59 11.92 34.29 -24.83
CA PHE A 59 11.11 33.37 -24.04
C PHE A 59 11.25 33.65 -22.53
N GLY A 60 10.12 33.93 -21.88
CA GLY A 60 10.03 34.03 -20.43
C GLY A 60 10.18 32.68 -19.71
N LYS A 61 10.26 32.73 -18.38
CA LYS A 61 10.24 31.53 -17.52
C LYS A 61 8.88 30.82 -17.67
N LEU A 62 8.88 29.52 -17.91
CA LEU A 62 7.63 28.75 -17.88
C LEU A 62 7.06 28.79 -16.46
N LEU A 63 5.73 28.85 -16.36
CA LEU A 63 5.05 28.61 -15.10
C LEU A 63 5.47 27.25 -14.54
N ARG A 64 5.66 27.20 -13.22
CA ARG A 64 6.04 25.97 -12.55
C ARG A 64 4.89 24.97 -12.71
N ARG A 65 5.11 23.92 -13.51
CA ARG A 65 4.18 22.78 -13.61
C ARG A 65 3.84 22.28 -12.21
N THR A 66 2.57 21.99 -11.94
CA THR A 66 2.15 21.40 -10.67
C THR A 66 2.74 19.98 -10.55
N ASN A 67 2.89 19.46 -9.33
CA ASN A 67 3.46 18.12 -9.14
C ASN A 67 2.62 17.02 -9.82
N ILE A 68 1.32 17.29 -10.05
CA ILE A 68 0.38 16.46 -10.80
C ILE A 68 0.75 16.44 -12.29
N GLU A 69 0.96 17.61 -12.90
CA GLU A 69 1.36 17.75 -14.32
C GLU A 69 2.78 17.23 -14.60
N ARG A 70 3.62 17.16 -13.58
CA ARG A 70 4.98 16.60 -13.69
C ARG A 70 5.01 15.09 -13.54
N GLY A 71 3.95 14.46 -13.03
CA GLY A 71 3.95 13.04 -12.66
C GLY A 71 5.02 12.67 -11.62
N VAL A 72 5.57 13.64 -10.89
CA VAL A 72 6.72 13.46 -9.99
C VAL A 72 6.41 14.16 -8.67
N ASN A 73 6.21 13.37 -7.61
CA ASN A 73 6.04 13.86 -6.24
C ASN A 73 7.15 13.27 -5.34
N GLN A 74 8.20 14.07 -5.11
CA GLN A 74 9.28 13.99 -4.10
C GLN A 74 10.04 12.68 -3.79
N LYS A 75 9.59 11.52 -4.23
CA LYS A 75 10.37 10.28 -4.32
C LYS A 75 9.95 9.65 -5.64
N ASN A 76 10.88 9.10 -6.42
CA ASN A 76 10.62 8.39 -7.68
C ASN A 76 9.81 7.10 -7.42
N VAL A 77 8.60 7.25 -6.90
CA VAL A 77 7.66 6.19 -6.59
C VAL A 77 6.53 6.40 -7.58
N LEU A 78 6.28 5.40 -8.44
CA LEU A 78 5.10 5.38 -9.28
C LEU A 78 3.90 5.71 -8.39
N ILE A 79 3.03 6.61 -8.85
CA ILE A 79 1.76 6.82 -8.15
C ILE A 79 1.03 5.49 -8.23
N SER A 80 0.98 4.77 -7.11
CA SER A 80 0.24 3.51 -7.05
C SER A 80 -1.22 3.83 -7.34
N ASP A 81 -1.83 2.98 -8.17
CA ASP A 81 -3.23 3.11 -8.50
C ASP A 81 -4.07 3.14 -7.22
N ARG A 82 -5.22 3.80 -7.30
CA ARG A 82 -6.18 3.74 -6.20
C ARG A 82 -6.74 2.32 -6.14
N ALA A 83 -6.64 1.69 -4.98
CA ALA A 83 -7.23 0.38 -4.72
C ALA A 83 -8.76 0.45 -4.93
N LYS A 84 -9.27 -0.45 -5.77
CA LYS A 84 -10.66 -0.55 -6.23
C LYS A 84 -11.03 -1.99 -6.48
N ASN A 85 -12.30 -2.33 -6.24
CA ASN A 85 -12.85 -3.63 -6.59
C ASN A 85 -12.67 -3.96 -8.07
N LEU A 86 -12.17 -5.16 -8.36
CA LEU A 86 -12.10 -5.69 -9.72
C LEU A 86 -13.49 -6.15 -10.19
N ASP A 87 -13.78 -5.86 -11.45
CA ASP A 87 -14.93 -6.41 -12.14
C ASP A 87 -14.51 -7.66 -12.93
N PHE A 88 -14.64 -8.82 -12.30
CA PHE A 88 -14.27 -10.11 -12.90
C PHE A 88 -15.02 -10.43 -14.20
N ARG A 89 -16.14 -9.75 -14.50
CA ARG A 89 -16.90 -9.96 -15.75
C ARG A 89 -16.29 -9.24 -16.95
N LYS A 90 -15.44 -8.24 -16.71
CA LYS A 90 -14.79 -7.41 -17.74
C LYS A 90 -13.29 -7.67 -17.84
N LEU A 91 -12.77 -8.61 -17.05
CA LEU A 91 -11.35 -8.90 -16.96
C LEU A 91 -10.93 -9.76 -18.15
N GLU A 92 -10.05 -9.21 -18.98
CA GLU A 92 -9.38 -9.94 -20.05
C GLU A 92 -8.21 -10.77 -19.48
N PRO A 93 -7.85 -11.89 -20.11
CA PRO A 93 -6.66 -12.65 -19.72
C PRO A 93 -5.39 -11.79 -19.75
N PHE A 94 -4.62 -11.81 -18.67
CA PHE A 94 -3.38 -11.06 -18.54
C PHE A 94 -2.27 -11.92 -17.94
N LYS A 95 -1.03 -11.45 -18.08
CA LYS A 95 0.16 -12.01 -17.42
C LYS A 95 0.83 -10.89 -16.66
N ILE A 96 1.18 -11.16 -15.41
CA ILE A 96 1.87 -10.23 -14.54
C ILE A 96 2.86 -11.00 -13.67
N ASP A 97 4.01 -10.39 -13.41
CA ASP A 97 4.96 -10.92 -12.45
C ASP A 97 4.41 -10.74 -11.02
N CYS A 98 4.54 -11.78 -10.20
CA CYS A 98 4.07 -11.75 -8.82
C CYS A 98 5.23 -12.07 -7.87
N PRO A 99 5.63 -11.15 -6.97
CA PRO A 99 6.72 -11.40 -6.04
C PRO A 99 6.37 -12.47 -4.99
N ILE A 100 5.09 -12.69 -4.70
CA ILE A 100 4.62 -13.62 -3.66
C ILE A 100 3.53 -14.54 -4.23
N ALA A 101 3.87 -15.33 -5.25
CA ALA A 101 2.91 -16.24 -5.89
C ALA A 101 2.32 -17.29 -4.92
N GLY A 102 3.05 -17.67 -3.87
CA GLY A 102 2.63 -18.69 -2.90
C GLY A 102 1.33 -18.35 -2.16
N VAL A 103 0.97 -17.07 -2.06
CA VAL A 103 -0.28 -16.63 -1.42
C VAL A 103 -1.52 -17.18 -2.13
N PHE A 104 -1.44 -17.43 -3.44
CA PHE A 104 -2.54 -17.94 -4.24
C PHE A 104 -2.88 -19.40 -3.92
N PHE A 105 -1.96 -20.16 -3.31
CA PHE A 105 -2.24 -21.51 -2.85
C PHE A 105 -3.27 -21.55 -1.70
N PHE A 106 -3.52 -20.42 -1.04
CA PHE A 106 -4.57 -20.32 -0.03
C PHE A 106 -5.98 -20.12 -0.60
N ILE A 107 -6.12 -19.74 -1.89
CA ILE A 107 -7.44 -19.46 -2.48
C ILE A 107 -8.39 -20.67 -2.40
N PRO A 108 -7.98 -21.91 -2.78
CA PRO A 108 -8.87 -23.06 -2.67
C PRO A 108 -9.36 -23.27 -1.23
N TYR A 109 -8.50 -23.12 -0.24
CA TYR A 109 -8.87 -23.24 1.17
C TYR A 109 -9.81 -22.13 1.64
N ILE A 110 -9.62 -20.89 1.17
CA ILE A 110 -10.51 -19.76 1.48
C ILE A 110 -11.90 -19.98 0.91
N ILE A 111 -11.99 -20.48 -0.33
CA ILE A 111 -13.25 -20.82 -0.99
C ILE A 111 -13.91 -22.00 -0.27
N GLU A 112 -13.16 -23.09 -0.06
CA GLU A 112 -13.69 -24.29 0.56
C GLU A 112 -14.18 -23.99 1.97
N SER A 113 -13.39 -23.32 2.80
CA SER A 113 -13.76 -23.00 4.19
C SER A 113 -14.97 -22.06 4.30
N GLY A 114 -15.34 -21.35 3.23
CA GLY A 114 -16.47 -20.41 3.22
C GLY A 114 -16.16 -19.06 3.88
N VAL A 115 -14.87 -18.73 4.06
CA VAL A 115 -14.43 -17.48 4.73
C VAL A 115 -15.01 -16.24 4.06
N ILE A 116 -15.11 -16.24 2.72
CA ILE A 116 -15.66 -15.11 1.96
C ILE A 116 -17.11 -14.84 2.35
N ASP A 117 -17.91 -15.89 2.52
CA ASP A 117 -19.33 -15.75 2.86
C ASP A 117 -19.50 -15.29 4.31
N MET A 118 -18.70 -15.82 5.24
CA MET A 118 -18.69 -15.36 6.64
C MET A 118 -18.40 -13.87 6.75
N VAL A 119 -17.40 -13.39 6.02
CA VAL A 119 -17.00 -11.98 6.00
C VAL A 119 -18.11 -11.09 5.42
N LYS A 120 -18.82 -11.54 4.38
CA LYS A 120 -19.92 -10.78 3.77
C LYS A 120 -21.14 -10.66 4.68
N GLU A 121 -21.38 -11.68 5.51
CA GLU A 121 -22.47 -11.68 6.47
C GLU A 121 -22.21 -10.74 7.66
N CYS A 122 -20.94 -10.47 7.97
CA CYS A 122 -20.56 -9.53 9.02
C CYS A 122 -20.57 -8.08 8.52
N ALA A 123 -20.99 -7.14 9.37
CA ALA A 123 -21.05 -5.72 9.07
C ALA A 123 -19.66 -5.04 9.11
N LEU A 124 -18.69 -5.59 8.39
CA LEU A 124 -17.32 -5.09 8.35
C LEU A 124 -17.23 -3.76 7.58
N PRO A 125 -16.29 -2.86 7.96
CA PRO A 125 -16.16 -1.56 7.32
C PRO A 125 -15.90 -1.65 5.82
N GLU A 126 -16.44 -0.69 5.06
CA GLU A 126 -16.14 -0.53 3.63
C GLU A 126 -15.82 0.92 3.29
N SER A 127 -15.40 1.16 2.05
CA SER A 127 -15.30 2.49 1.47
C SER A 127 -15.95 2.55 0.09
N ASN A 128 -16.06 3.76 -0.45
CA ASN A 128 -16.62 3.99 -1.79
C ASN A 128 -15.90 3.20 -2.89
N ASP A 129 -14.64 2.81 -2.69
CA ASP A 129 -13.84 2.09 -3.70
C ASP A 129 -13.59 0.62 -3.35
N ILE A 130 -13.61 0.28 -2.05
CA ILE A 130 -13.18 -1.02 -1.54
C ILE A 130 -14.32 -1.60 -0.71
N GLY A 131 -14.90 -2.70 -1.20
CA GLY A 131 -15.94 -3.43 -0.50
C GLY A 131 -15.43 -4.13 0.78
N SER A 132 -16.34 -4.41 1.71
CA SER A 132 -16.02 -5.03 3.00
C SER A 132 -15.26 -6.35 2.86
N ALA A 133 -15.68 -7.22 1.94
CA ALA A 133 -15.01 -8.50 1.69
C ALA A 133 -13.58 -8.32 1.16
N GLN A 134 -13.39 -7.40 0.21
CA GLN A 134 -12.06 -7.11 -0.35
C GLN A 134 -11.13 -6.51 0.71
N ALA A 135 -11.64 -5.64 1.57
CA ALA A 135 -10.86 -5.07 2.67
C ALA A 135 -10.42 -6.16 3.68
N ALA A 136 -11.34 -7.05 4.06
CA ALA A 136 -11.03 -8.17 4.95
C ALA A 136 -10.05 -9.18 4.33
N LEU A 137 -10.22 -9.52 3.04
CA LEU A 137 -9.27 -10.39 2.32
C LEU A 137 -7.89 -9.73 2.19
N SER A 138 -7.84 -8.41 2.08
CA SER A 138 -6.56 -7.68 2.09
C SER A 138 -5.88 -7.76 3.46
N MET A 139 -6.62 -7.70 4.56
CA MET A 139 -6.06 -7.94 5.90
C MET A 139 -5.56 -9.38 6.06
N LEU A 140 -6.33 -10.36 5.57
CA LEU A 140 -5.94 -11.77 5.56
C LEU A 140 -4.67 -11.99 4.74
N PHE A 141 -4.57 -11.38 3.56
CA PHE A 141 -3.36 -11.41 2.72
C PHE A 141 -2.11 -11.04 3.54
N PHE A 142 -2.15 -9.91 4.25
CA PHE A 142 -0.99 -9.46 5.04
C PHE A 142 -0.61 -10.42 6.17
N LYS A 143 -1.60 -11.13 6.73
CA LYS A 143 -1.35 -12.19 7.72
C LYS A 143 -0.73 -13.42 7.08
N LEU A 144 -1.19 -13.84 5.91
CA LEU A 144 -0.67 -15.02 5.22
C LEU A 144 0.78 -14.83 4.76
N ILE A 145 1.18 -13.62 4.38
CA ILE A 145 2.57 -13.34 3.98
C ILE A 145 3.50 -13.08 5.17
N GLY A 146 3.00 -13.18 6.42
CA GLY A 146 3.82 -13.01 7.63
C GLY A 146 4.21 -11.56 7.94
N GLY A 147 3.44 -10.57 7.49
CA GLY A 147 3.72 -9.16 7.79
C GLY A 147 3.61 -8.86 9.29
N GLU A 148 4.71 -8.44 9.92
CA GLU A 148 4.77 -8.16 11.36
C GLU A 148 3.87 -6.98 11.79
N ARG A 149 3.80 -5.92 10.97
CA ARG A 149 3.02 -4.69 11.25
C ARG A 149 2.37 -4.13 9.98
N LEU A 150 1.16 -3.58 10.13
CA LEU A 150 0.42 -2.92 9.03
C LEU A 150 1.17 -1.70 8.45
N SER A 151 2.07 -1.09 9.22
CA SER A 151 2.92 0.02 8.75
C SER A 151 4.01 -0.41 7.75
N HIS A 152 4.40 -1.69 7.74
CA HIS A 152 5.41 -2.23 6.82
C HIS A 152 4.82 -2.65 5.46
N ILE A 153 3.54 -2.36 5.20
CA ILE A 153 2.79 -2.73 4.00
C ILE A 153 3.18 -1.93 2.74
N GLN A 154 3.88 -0.81 2.88
CA GLN A 154 4.19 0.12 1.78
C GLN A 154 4.98 -0.48 0.61
N SER A 155 5.59 -1.66 0.78
CA SER A 155 6.26 -2.37 -0.32
C SER A 155 5.29 -3.14 -1.23
N TYR A 156 4.03 -3.35 -0.82
CA TYR A 156 3.08 -4.22 -1.52
C TYR A 156 1.90 -3.48 -2.16
N ASP A 157 1.70 -2.20 -1.82
CA ASP A 157 0.58 -1.38 -2.34
C ASP A 157 0.77 -0.92 -3.80
N GLN A 158 1.89 -1.31 -4.43
CA GLN A 158 2.24 -1.02 -5.83
C GLN A 158 2.24 -2.26 -6.71
N GLU A 159 2.00 -3.44 -6.13
CA GLU A 159 2.07 -4.73 -6.81
C GLU A 159 0.66 -5.16 -7.24
N PRO A 160 0.29 -5.04 -8.53
CA PRO A 160 -1.07 -5.33 -8.98
C PRO A 160 -1.41 -6.82 -8.85
N ALA A 161 -0.39 -7.69 -8.98
CA ALA A 161 -0.55 -9.12 -8.79
C ALA A 161 -1.07 -9.44 -7.38
N LEU A 162 -0.61 -8.73 -6.35
CA LEU A 162 -1.02 -9.00 -4.97
C LEU A 162 -2.44 -8.50 -4.68
N GLY A 163 -2.90 -7.44 -5.37
CA GLY A 163 -4.27 -6.97 -5.28
C GLY A 163 -5.29 -8.03 -5.72
N PHE A 164 -4.93 -8.83 -6.74
CA PHE A 164 -5.80 -9.85 -7.31
C PHE A 164 -6.27 -10.88 -6.28
N PHE A 165 -5.40 -11.25 -5.32
CA PHE A 165 -5.74 -12.15 -4.22
C PHE A 165 -6.98 -11.65 -3.44
N ALA A 166 -7.05 -10.35 -3.19
CA ALA A 166 -8.16 -9.73 -2.47
C ALA A 166 -9.31 -9.30 -3.38
N GLY A 167 -9.24 -9.56 -4.69
CA GLY A 167 -10.21 -9.07 -5.68
C GLY A 167 -10.13 -7.57 -5.94
N LEU A 168 -8.93 -6.99 -5.80
CA LEU A 168 -8.63 -5.58 -6.03
C LEU A 168 -7.61 -5.42 -7.16
N ASN A 169 -7.59 -4.25 -7.80
CA ASN A 169 -6.56 -3.94 -8.80
C ASN A 169 -5.16 -3.82 -8.17
N VAL A 170 -5.07 -3.30 -6.96
CA VAL A 170 -3.88 -3.21 -6.11
C VAL A 170 -4.30 -3.30 -4.65
N LEU A 171 -3.38 -3.68 -3.75
CA LEU A 171 -3.68 -3.73 -2.33
C LEU A 171 -3.90 -2.34 -1.73
N PRO A 172 -4.74 -2.21 -0.68
CA PRO A 172 -4.97 -0.93 -0.03
C PRO A 172 -3.73 -0.42 0.69
N LYS A 173 -3.55 0.91 0.70
CA LYS A 173 -2.45 1.58 1.39
C LYS A 173 -2.52 1.38 2.89
N SER A 174 -1.37 1.48 3.57
CA SER A 174 -1.30 1.36 5.03
C SER A 174 -2.23 2.33 5.77
N THR A 175 -2.45 3.54 5.23
CA THR A 175 -3.40 4.51 5.80
C THR A 175 -4.83 4.01 5.78
N TYR A 176 -5.27 3.41 4.67
CA TYR A 176 -6.60 2.79 4.58
C TYR A 176 -6.73 1.67 5.62
N MET A 177 -5.71 0.82 5.75
CA MET A 177 -5.72 -0.30 6.71
C MET A 177 -5.80 0.16 8.16
N THR A 178 -5.05 1.20 8.53
CA THR A 178 -5.14 1.79 9.87
C THR A 178 -6.53 2.35 10.12
N THR A 179 -7.09 3.12 9.18
CA THR A 179 -8.45 3.66 9.31
C THR A 179 -9.50 2.56 9.40
N TYR A 180 -9.37 1.51 8.59
CA TYR A 180 -10.24 0.33 8.65
C TYR A 180 -10.21 -0.30 10.05
N SER A 181 -9.01 -0.52 10.60
CA SER A 181 -8.84 -1.07 11.95
C SER A 181 -9.50 -0.18 13.01
N CYS A 182 -9.38 1.14 12.92
CA CYS A 182 -10.03 2.06 13.85
C CYS A 182 -11.55 2.11 13.72
N ARG A 183 -12.10 1.80 12.55
CA ARG A 183 -13.56 1.75 12.29
C ARG A 183 -14.19 0.42 12.70
N THR A 184 -13.37 -0.57 13.02
CA THR A 184 -13.87 -1.88 13.43
C THR A 184 -14.15 -1.86 14.93
N SER A 185 -15.41 -2.03 15.32
CA SER A 185 -15.81 -2.10 16.74
C SER A 185 -15.57 -3.49 17.32
N ASP A 186 -15.54 -3.55 18.64
CA ASP A 186 -15.51 -4.80 19.42
C ASP A 186 -16.71 -5.70 19.08
N VAL A 187 -17.91 -5.12 18.96
CA VAL A 187 -19.14 -5.86 18.58
C VAL A 187 -18.96 -6.54 17.22
N ILE A 188 -18.49 -5.82 16.20
CA ILE A 188 -18.29 -6.38 14.85
C ILE A 188 -17.24 -7.49 14.87
N LEU A 189 -16.17 -7.34 15.66
CA LEU A 189 -15.12 -8.36 15.79
C LEU A 189 -15.62 -9.61 16.51
N GLN A 190 -16.43 -9.45 17.55
CA GLN A 190 -17.06 -10.56 18.26
C GLN A 190 -18.01 -11.33 17.34
N GLU A 191 -18.85 -10.63 16.56
CA GLU A 191 -19.71 -11.25 15.56
C GLU A 191 -18.90 -12.04 14.52
N LEU A 192 -17.83 -11.46 13.99
CA LEU A 192 -16.95 -12.13 13.04
C LEU A 192 -16.31 -13.38 13.65
N GLN A 193 -15.79 -13.27 14.87
CA GLN A 193 -15.18 -14.37 15.60
C GLN A 193 -16.18 -15.51 15.85
N GLN A 194 -17.37 -15.18 16.35
CA GLN A 194 -18.47 -16.13 16.55
C GLN A 194 -18.86 -16.82 15.24
N LYS A 195 -18.99 -16.06 14.16
CA LYS A 195 -19.36 -16.59 12.85
C LYS A 195 -18.29 -17.55 12.33
N VAL A 196 -17.01 -17.19 12.42
CA VAL A 196 -15.90 -18.04 12.01
C VAL A 196 -15.87 -19.33 12.82
N VAL A 197 -15.86 -19.24 14.15
CA VAL A 197 -15.76 -20.42 15.02
C VAL A 197 -16.98 -21.33 14.88
N SER A 198 -18.20 -20.78 14.85
CA SER A 198 -19.42 -21.58 14.69
C SER A 198 -19.49 -22.27 13.33
N THR A 199 -19.03 -21.63 12.25
CA THR A 199 -19.02 -22.23 10.92
C THR A 199 -17.96 -23.32 10.81
N PHE A 200 -16.76 -23.07 11.35
CA PHE A 200 -15.69 -24.07 11.35
C PHE A 200 -16.01 -25.26 12.24
N ARG A 201 -16.66 -25.06 13.39
CA ARG A 201 -17.14 -26.17 14.23
C ARG A 201 -18.14 -27.07 13.50
N LYS A 202 -19.03 -26.49 12.68
CA LYS A 202 -19.99 -27.26 11.86
C LYS A 202 -19.30 -27.99 10.72
N LYS A 203 -18.37 -27.33 10.02
CA LYS A 203 -17.72 -27.86 8.82
C LYS A 203 -16.62 -28.86 9.12
N TYR A 204 -15.85 -28.62 10.17
CA TYR A 204 -14.70 -29.41 10.58
C TYR A 204 -14.83 -29.85 12.05
N PRO A 205 -15.88 -30.61 12.40
CA PRO A 205 -16.17 -30.95 13.79
C PRO A 205 -15.03 -31.71 14.46
N ALA A 206 -14.24 -32.48 13.70
CA ALA A 206 -13.06 -33.20 14.17
C ALA A 206 -12.03 -32.31 14.90
N PHE A 207 -11.96 -31.01 14.58
CA PHE A 207 -11.03 -30.09 15.23
C PHE A 207 -11.52 -29.53 16.58
N TYR A 208 -12.79 -29.77 16.95
CA TYR A 208 -13.46 -29.15 18.10
C TYR A 208 -14.03 -30.19 19.07
N GLN A 209 -13.40 -31.35 19.20
CA GLN A 209 -13.94 -32.51 19.94
C GLN A 209 -13.33 -32.71 21.33
N SER A 210 -12.36 -31.90 21.74
CA SER A 210 -11.67 -32.15 23.01
C SER A 210 -12.60 -31.97 24.21
N GLN A 211 -12.43 -32.83 25.20
CA GLN A 211 -13.11 -32.73 26.51
C GLN A 211 -12.45 -31.68 27.42
N PHE A 212 -11.24 -31.23 27.09
CA PHE A 212 -10.48 -30.25 27.84
C PHE A 212 -10.07 -29.07 26.96
N ILE A 213 -9.86 -27.92 27.58
CA ILE A 213 -9.43 -26.68 26.93
C ILE A 213 -8.08 -26.29 27.50
N ASN A 214 -7.13 -25.98 26.63
CA ASN A 214 -5.87 -25.36 27.02
C ASN A 214 -6.12 -23.85 27.15
N LEU A 215 -5.76 -23.28 28.31
CA LEU A 215 -5.91 -21.86 28.60
C LEU A 215 -4.54 -21.23 28.81
N ASP A 216 -4.15 -20.37 27.88
CA ASP A 216 -2.94 -19.55 27.98
C ASP A 216 -3.30 -18.13 28.38
N PHE A 217 -2.67 -17.62 29.44
CA PHE A 217 -2.84 -16.24 29.87
C PHE A 217 -1.73 -15.35 29.34
N HIS A 218 -2.10 -14.17 28.84
CA HIS A 218 -1.18 -13.19 28.32
C HIS A 218 -1.51 -11.79 28.83
N SER A 219 -0.55 -11.14 29.47
CA SER A 219 -0.69 -9.77 29.95
C SER A 219 -0.32 -8.76 28.86
N ILE A 220 -1.26 -7.91 28.49
CA ILE A 220 -1.03 -6.79 27.56
C ILE A 220 -0.78 -5.52 28.38
N PRO A 221 0.43 -4.95 28.35
CA PRO A 221 0.75 -3.75 29.12
C PRO A 221 0.04 -2.52 28.54
N HIS A 222 -0.50 -1.68 29.42
CA HIS A 222 -1.08 -0.40 29.10
C HIS A 222 -0.16 0.73 29.60
N TYR A 223 0.15 1.68 28.72
CA TYR A 223 1.08 2.78 28.99
C TYR A 223 0.40 4.16 29.10
N GLY A 224 -0.92 4.25 28.88
CA GLY A 224 -1.64 5.51 29.05
C GLY A 224 -1.87 5.85 30.52
N ASP A 225 -1.84 7.15 30.82
CA ASP A 225 -1.95 7.65 32.19
C ASP A 225 -3.41 7.74 32.67
N GLU A 226 -4.35 7.97 31.74
CA GLU A 226 -5.77 8.21 32.02
C GLU A 226 -6.59 6.93 32.31
N SER A 227 -5.99 5.74 32.17
CA SER A 227 -6.73 4.48 32.32
C SER A 227 -6.73 3.93 33.75
N GLN A 228 -7.92 3.52 34.19
CA GLN A 228 -8.20 2.81 35.46
C GLN A 228 -8.02 1.30 35.30
N MET A 229 -6.96 0.85 34.62
CA MET A 229 -6.65 -0.58 34.49
C MET A 229 -5.98 -1.13 35.76
N GLU A 230 -6.26 -2.40 36.04
CA GLU A 230 -5.60 -3.15 37.10
C GLU A 230 -4.10 -3.32 36.85
N LYS A 231 -3.37 -3.62 37.92
CA LYS A 231 -1.94 -3.95 37.85
C LYS A 231 -1.79 -5.46 37.69
N VAL A 232 -1.27 -5.89 36.54
CA VAL A 232 -1.04 -7.30 36.20
C VAL A 232 0.46 -7.58 36.02
N TRP A 233 0.89 -8.79 36.36
CA TRP A 233 2.28 -9.22 36.10
C TRP A 233 2.50 -9.35 34.60
N CYS A 234 3.41 -8.56 34.03
CA CYS A 234 3.76 -8.60 32.61
C CYS A 234 5.06 -9.39 32.43
N GLY A 235 4.94 -10.70 32.16
CA GLY A 235 6.08 -11.62 32.02
C GLY A 235 7.12 -11.16 31.00
N ALA A 236 6.68 -10.69 29.83
CA ALA A 236 7.57 -10.15 28.79
C ALA A 236 8.38 -8.91 29.21
N ARG A 237 8.01 -8.28 30.34
CA ARG A 237 8.69 -7.11 30.92
C ARG A 237 9.35 -7.40 32.27
N GLY A 238 9.14 -8.59 32.84
CA GLY A 238 9.64 -8.98 34.16
C GLY A 238 9.15 -8.08 35.30
N LYS A 239 7.98 -7.45 35.17
CA LYS A 239 7.44 -6.55 36.20
C LYS A 239 5.93 -6.42 36.16
N THR A 240 5.34 -6.00 37.27
CA THR A 240 3.93 -5.61 37.37
C THR A 240 3.70 -4.26 36.70
N LEU A 241 2.72 -4.18 35.79
CA LEU A 241 2.33 -2.96 35.08
C LEU A 241 0.81 -2.81 35.07
N LYS A 242 0.31 -1.58 34.84
CA LYS A 242 -1.08 -1.41 34.42
C LYS A 242 -1.30 -2.18 33.12
N GLY A 243 -2.38 -2.91 33.00
CA GLY A 243 -2.65 -3.68 31.79
C GLY A 243 -3.91 -4.52 31.89
N ALA A 244 -4.18 -5.25 30.82
CA ALA A 244 -5.26 -6.23 30.76
C ALA A 244 -4.66 -7.64 30.74
N ASN A 245 -5.25 -8.55 31.53
CA ASN A 245 -4.99 -9.97 31.38
C ASN A 245 -5.90 -10.50 30.27
N THR A 246 -5.32 -11.13 29.27
CA THR A 246 -6.05 -11.75 28.16
C THR A 246 -5.86 -13.26 28.23
N LEU A 247 -6.79 -14.01 27.64
CA LEU A 247 -6.70 -15.47 27.56
C LEU A 247 -6.83 -15.93 26.12
N LEU A 248 -6.08 -16.97 25.78
CA LEU A 248 -6.26 -17.77 24.58
C LEU A 248 -6.82 -19.12 25.02
N ALA A 249 -7.99 -19.47 24.49
CA ALA A 249 -8.58 -20.77 24.70
C ALA A 249 -8.36 -21.62 23.45
N GLN A 250 -7.77 -22.80 23.63
CA GLN A 250 -7.48 -23.75 22.56
C GLN A 250 -8.09 -25.11 22.88
N ASP A 251 -8.46 -25.85 21.83
CA ASP A 251 -8.85 -27.24 21.96
C ASP A 251 -7.70 -28.06 22.59
N GLY A 252 -8.03 -28.95 23.52
CA GLY A 252 -7.03 -29.72 24.26
C GLY A 252 -6.27 -30.74 23.40
N THR A 253 -6.83 -31.13 22.25
CA THR A 253 -6.24 -32.11 21.33
C THR A 253 -5.62 -31.46 20.10
N ASN A 254 -6.20 -30.34 19.64
CA ASN A 254 -5.78 -29.63 18.45
C ASN A 254 -5.47 -28.16 18.78
N ASN A 255 -4.57 -27.53 18.04
CA ASN A 255 -4.22 -26.12 18.26
C ASN A 255 -5.28 -25.12 17.74
N VAL A 256 -6.56 -25.54 17.68
CA VAL A 256 -7.65 -24.71 17.20
C VAL A 256 -8.18 -23.85 18.32
N ILE A 257 -8.40 -22.59 17.98
CA ILE A 257 -8.85 -21.57 18.92
C ILE A 257 -10.35 -21.69 19.20
N LEU A 258 -10.71 -21.64 20.47
CA LEU A 258 -12.06 -21.80 21.01
C LEU A 258 -12.54 -20.46 21.58
N TYR A 259 -13.10 -19.61 20.74
CA TYR A 259 -13.76 -18.39 21.19
C TYR A 259 -15.26 -18.46 20.91
N THR A 260 -16.04 -17.98 21.86
CA THR A 260 -17.51 -17.93 21.83
C THR A 260 -17.98 -16.51 22.00
#